data_AF-A0A7S2EAE4-F1
#
_entry.id   AF-A0A7S2EAE4-F1
#
_cell.length_a   1.000
_cell.length_b   1.000
_cell.length_c   1.000
_cell.angle_alpha   90.00
_cell.angle_beta   90.00
_cell.angle_gamma   90.00
#
_symmetry.space_group_name_H-M   'P 1'
#
loop_
_entity.id
_entity.type
_entity.pdbx_description
1 polymer ?
#
loop_
_entity_poly.entity_id
_entity_poly.type
_entity_poly.pdbx_seq_one_letter_code
_entity_poly.pdbx_strand_id
1 'polypeptide(L)'
;ENDIVIFMLDEPVDMSGFDVTLELADGRTPLKYGDDLTVIGIGKLAEDRNIADALRDVDVPFLNPRECEDVYGGFFKPDMMCTAGNKQGSCGGDSGGPVVLKDGKTHIQVGVVSYGWKDGCATRNKPDGNADVRYAREWIEEVVCDKWNRPASFCSDDDDDDDINECVDFKMVFKTDDWPEDSSFTLTNGNDVLWKENDFDDSKKKFTFNACVSPRKCTKLEFSDSGGDGLHKPGKVKVYYGGKKVYKGRDFGNVFTYEVNCS
;
A
#
# COMPACT_ATOMS: atom_id res chain seq x y z
N GLU A 1 -6.99 -9.27 11.05
CA GLU A 1 -7.41 -8.85 9.71
C GLU A 1 -8.66 -8.01 9.87
N ASN A 2 -8.77 -6.93 9.09
CA ASN A 2 -9.91 -6.02 8.99
C ASN A 2 -10.39 -5.49 10.35
N ASP A 3 -9.46 -5.17 11.26
CA ASP A 3 -9.78 -4.68 12.60
C ASP A 3 -10.01 -3.17 12.62
N ILE A 4 -10.95 -2.71 11.78
CA ILE A 4 -11.37 -1.32 11.66
C ILE A 4 -12.90 -1.29 11.62
N VAL A 5 -13.47 -0.29 12.31
CA VAL A 5 -14.90 0.01 12.28
C VAL A 5 -15.10 1.52 12.17
N ILE A 6 -16.14 1.93 11.45
CA ILE A 6 -16.56 3.33 11.34
C ILE A 6 -17.94 3.45 11.98
N PHE A 7 -18.14 4.47 12.80
CA PHE A 7 -19.44 4.81 13.36
C PHE A 7 -19.93 6.12 12.74
N MET A 8 -21.18 6.13 12.29
CA MET A 8 -21.87 7.36 11.91
C MET A 8 -22.62 7.89 13.15
N LEU A 9 -22.39 9.15 13.49
CA LEU A 9 -23.14 9.82 14.55
C LEU A 9 -24.51 10.25 14.05
N ASP A 10 -25.49 10.31 14.97
CA ASP A 10 -26.85 10.77 14.66
C ASP A 10 -26.88 12.26 14.26
N GLU A 11 -25.98 13.06 14.83
CA GLU A 11 -25.85 14.50 14.56
C GLU A 11 -24.36 14.92 14.41
N PRO A 12 -24.06 15.95 13.58
CA PRO A 12 -22.70 16.48 13.43
C PRO A 12 -22.15 17.10 14.72
N VAL A 13 -20.84 16.97 14.93
CA VAL A 13 -20.12 17.59 16.05
C VAL A 13 -19.60 18.97 15.62
N ASP A 14 -19.79 19.99 16.46
CA ASP A 14 -19.17 21.31 16.27
C ASP A 14 -17.68 21.25 16.60
N MET A 15 -16.85 21.41 15.57
CA MET A 15 -15.39 21.35 15.67
C MET A 15 -14.73 22.74 15.81
N SER A 16 -15.50 23.83 15.87
CA SER A 16 -14.96 25.21 15.82
C SER A 16 -14.07 25.62 17.00
N GLY A 17 -14.07 24.86 18.10
CA GLY A 17 -13.28 25.11 19.30
C GLY A 17 -11.93 24.38 19.39
N PHE A 18 -11.56 23.57 18.38
CA PHE A 18 -10.33 22.77 18.41
C PHE A 18 -9.23 23.39 17.53
N ASP A 19 -8.03 23.56 18.11
CA ASP A 19 -6.85 24.13 17.42
C ASP A 19 -6.06 23.12 16.57
N VAL A 20 -6.42 21.83 16.66
CA VAL A 20 -5.77 20.70 16.00
C VAL A 20 -6.84 19.91 15.27
N THR A 21 -6.57 19.60 14.01
CA THR A 21 -7.41 18.71 13.20
C THR A 21 -6.73 17.36 13.03
N LEU A 22 -7.53 16.33 12.83
CA LEU A 22 -7.09 14.99 12.48
C LEU A 22 -7.60 14.66 11.09
N GLU A 23 -6.69 14.36 10.18
CA GLU A 23 -7.01 13.84 8.85
C GLU A 23 -6.72 12.34 8.80
N LEU A 24 -7.46 11.62 7.97
CA LEU A 24 -7.19 10.21 7.74
C LEU A 24 -6.11 10.07 6.68
N ALA A 25 -5.13 9.21 6.95
CA ALA A 25 -4.14 8.83 5.95
C ALA A 25 -4.82 8.23 4.71
N ASP A 26 -4.17 8.41 3.57
CA ASP A 26 -4.49 7.72 2.32
C ASP A 26 -3.36 6.77 1.92
N GLY A 27 -3.55 5.98 0.86
CA GLY A 27 -2.52 5.07 0.36
C GLY A 27 -1.21 5.74 -0.08
N ARG A 28 -1.16 7.07 -0.24
CA ARG A 28 0.04 7.85 -0.61
C ARG A 28 0.79 8.38 0.61
N THR A 29 0.19 8.35 1.79
CA THR A 29 0.75 8.94 3.00
C THR A 29 2.08 8.26 3.32
N PRO A 30 3.22 8.99 3.21
CA PRO A 30 4.53 8.38 3.32
C PRO A 30 4.82 8.04 4.78
N LEU A 31 5.10 6.76 5.05
CA LEU A 31 5.70 6.31 6.30
C LEU A 31 7.03 5.63 6.02
N LYS A 32 8.07 6.09 6.69
CA LYS A 32 9.42 5.55 6.62
C LYS A 32 9.74 4.85 7.92
N TYR A 33 10.53 3.78 7.81
CA TYR A 33 11.06 3.10 8.98
C TYR A 33 11.72 4.10 9.93
N GLY A 34 11.31 4.06 11.20
CA GLY A 34 11.82 4.96 12.23
C GLY A 34 11.10 6.30 12.34
N ASP A 35 10.08 6.57 11.52
CA ASP A 35 9.21 7.74 11.74
C ASP A 35 8.54 7.62 13.12
N ASP A 36 8.56 8.71 13.89
CA ASP A 36 7.94 8.76 15.21
C ASP A 36 6.42 8.90 15.06
N LEU A 37 5.68 7.88 15.48
CA LEU A 37 4.22 7.86 15.50
C LEU A 37 3.73 8.01 16.95
N THR A 38 2.69 8.79 17.15
CA THR A 38 2.06 8.99 18.44
C THR A 38 0.86 8.06 18.59
N VAL A 39 0.91 7.18 19.58
CA VAL A 39 -0.26 6.39 20.02
C VAL A 39 -0.95 7.13 21.14
N ILE A 40 -2.28 7.26 21.10
CA ILE A 40 -3.07 8.00 22.10
C ILE A 40 -4.16 7.09 22.67
N GLY A 41 -4.32 7.08 24.00
CA GLY A 41 -5.32 6.23 24.65
C GLY A 41 -5.52 6.45 26.16
N ILE A 42 -6.49 5.74 26.73
CA ILE A 42 -6.86 5.75 28.18
C ILE A 42 -6.74 4.33 28.77
N GLY A 43 -6.04 3.43 28.07
CA GLY A 43 -5.82 2.06 28.48
C GLY A 43 -4.90 1.92 29.69
N LYS A 44 -4.53 0.67 29.97
CA LYS A 44 -3.67 0.34 31.10
C LYS A 44 -2.27 0.94 30.95
N LEU A 45 -1.69 1.39 32.07
CA LEU A 45 -0.32 1.90 32.10
C LEU A 45 0.76 0.80 32.00
N ALA A 46 0.39 -0.46 32.18
CA ALA A 46 1.16 -1.68 31.98
C ALA A 46 0.22 -2.89 32.11
N GLU A 47 0.64 -4.09 31.69
CA GLU A 47 -0.18 -5.31 31.68
C GLU A 47 -0.93 -5.57 33.02
N ASP A 48 -0.21 -5.38 34.13
CA ASP A 48 -0.64 -5.62 35.51
C ASP A 48 -1.08 -4.34 36.25
N ARG A 49 -1.18 -3.20 35.55
CA ARG A 49 -1.63 -1.93 36.14
C ARG A 49 -3.05 -1.57 35.73
N ASN A 50 -3.62 -0.63 36.49
CA ASN A 50 -4.93 -0.06 36.21
C ASN A 50 -4.92 0.77 34.92
N ILE A 51 -6.12 0.99 34.39
CA ILE A 51 -6.40 1.98 33.35
C ILE A 51 -5.93 3.38 33.78
N ALA A 52 -5.57 4.21 32.82
CA ALA A 52 -5.12 5.56 33.11
C ALA A 52 -6.28 6.44 33.60
N ASP A 53 -6.02 7.28 34.61
CA ASP A 53 -7.00 8.28 35.10
C ASP A 53 -7.17 9.48 34.15
N ALA A 54 -6.32 9.58 33.13
CA ALA A 54 -6.30 10.66 32.15
C ALA A 54 -5.72 10.14 30.82
N LEU A 55 -6.05 10.82 29.72
CA LEU A 55 -5.51 10.54 28.39
C LEU A 55 -3.98 10.52 28.42
N ARG A 56 -3.41 9.54 27.74
CA ARG A 56 -1.97 9.35 27.57
C ARG A 56 -1.62 9.31 26.10
N ASP A 57 -0.42 9.77 25.80
CA ASP A 57 0.21 9.63 24.50
C ASP A 57 1.63 9.08 24.66
N VAL A 58 2.11 8.41 23.62
CA VAL A 58 3.49 7.95 23.55
C VAL A 58 3.97 7.93 22.12
N ASP A 59 5.17 8.46 21.89
CA ASP A 59 5.83 8.42 20.59
C ASP A 59 6.60 7.10 20.47
N VAL A 60 6.31 6.35 19.41
CA VAL A 60 6.84 5.02 19.10
C VAL A 60 7.24 4.94 17.63
N PRO A 61 8.42 4.39 17.30
CA PRO A 61 8.87 4.28 15.92
C PRO A 61 7.96 3.36 15.08
N PHE A 62 7.66 3.79 13.86
CA PHE A 62 7.10 2.93 12.82
C PHE A 62 8.12 1.86 12.39
N LEU A 63 7.66 0.61 12.30
CA LEU A 63 8.47 -0.50 11.82
C LEU A 63 8.12 -0.88 10.39
N ASN A 64 9.09 -1.42 9.66
CA ASN A 64 8.81 -1.97 8.35
C ASN A 64 7.99 -3.28 8.49
N PRO A 65 7.16 -3.64 7.49
CA PRO A 65 6.33 -4.85 7.53
C PRO A 65 7.11 -6.16 7.76
N ARG A 66 8.38 -6.21 7.33
CA ARG A 66 9.22 -7.39 7.50
C ARG A 66 9.55 -7.66 8.97
N GLU A 67 9.80 -6.62 9.76
CA GLU A 67 10.05 -6.77 11.20
C GLU A 67 8.80 -7.24 11.96
N CYS A 68 7.61 -6.85 11.50
CA CYS A 68 6.35 -7.41 12.00
C CYS A 68 6.25 -8.91 11.68
N GLU A 69 6.47 -9.27 10.42
CA GLU A 69 6.41 -10.65 9.93
C GLU A 69 7.43 -11.55 10.65
N ASP A 70 8.64 -11.06 10.92
CA ASP A 70 9.67 -11.81 11.64
C ASP A 70 9.23 -12.17 13.09
N VAL A 71 8.32 -11.39 13.69
CA VAL A 71 7.82 -11.61 15.06
C VAL A 71 6.49 -12.36 15.08
N TYR A 72 5.56 -12.02 14.19
CA TYR A 72 4.20 -12.55 14.17
C TYR A 72 4.00 -13.70 13.17
N GLY A 73 4.92 -13.89 12.23
CA GLY A 73 4.79 -14.83 11.12
C GLY A 73 3.49 -14.61 10.35
N GLY A 74 2.91 -15.69 9.85
CA GLY A 74 1.69 -15.65 9.03
C GLY A 74 0.41 -15.14 9.72
N PHE A 75 0.51 -14.65 10.96
CA PHE A 75 -0.54 -13.84 11.60
C PHE A 75 -0.52 -12.39 11.08
N PHE A 76 0.66 -11.85 10.74
CA PHE A 76 0.77 -10.51 10.17
C PHE A 76 0.28 -10.52 8.72
N LYS A 77 -0.37 -9.42 8.32
CA LYS A 77 -1.13 -9.31 7.07
C LYS A 77 -0.97 -7.92 6.45
N PRO A 78 -1.22 -7.76 5.14
CA PRO A 78 -1.00 -6.49 4.45
C PRO A 78 -1.85 -5.31 4.97
N ASP A 79 -2.98 -5.59 5.62
CA ASP A 79 -3.88 -4.62 6.25
C ASP A 79 -3.42 -4.18 7.65
N MET A 80 -2.23 -4.59 8.07
CA MET A 80 -1.66 -4.31 9.38
C MET A 80 -0.36 -3.50 9.27
N MET A 81 -0.09 -2.70 10.30
CA MET A 81 1.16 -1.97 10.49
C MET A 81 1.67 -2.16 11.93
N CYS A 82 2.96 -2.00 12.16
CA CYS A 82 3.49 -2.06 13.53
C CYS A 82 4.22 -0.81 13.98
N THR A 83 4.14 -0.59 15.28
CA THR A 83 4.95 0.32 16.05
C THR A 83 5.86 -0.46 16.99
N ALA A 84 7.03 0.08 17.33
CA ALA A 84 7.95 -0.61 18.24
C ALA A 84 7.40 -0.66 19.67
N GLY A 85 7.39 -1.85 20.30
CA GLY A 85 7.00 -2.04 21.71
C GLY A 85 8.17 -2.01 22.69
N ASN A 86 9.13 -1.08 22.55
CA ASN A 86 10.35 -1.07 23.38
C ASN A 86 10.15 -0.34 24.73
N LYS A 87 9.43 -0.98 25.66
CA LYS A 87 9.01 -0.44 27.00
C LYS A 87 7.98 0.69 26.96
N GLN A 88 7.62 1.13 25.77
CA GLN A 88 6.60 2.11 25.46
C GLN A 88 5.77 1.54 24.30
N GLY A 89 4.47 1.79 24.30
CA GLY A 89 3.53 1.20 23.35
C GLY A 89 2.10 1.27 23.85
N SER A 90 1.21 0.71 23.06
CA SER A 90 -0.20 0.53 23.42
C SER A 90 -0.38 -0.57 24.46
N CYS A 91 -1.53 -0.59 25.13
CA CYS A 91 -1.86 -1.64 26.07
C CYS A 91 -3.37 -1.96 26.07
N GLY A 92 -3.76 -2.94 26.89
CA GLY A 92 -5.16 -3.31 27.04
C GLY A 92 -6.03 -2.11 27.41
N GLY A 93 -7.08 -1.88 26.62
CA GLY A 93 -7.98 -0.72 26.73
C GLY A 93 -7.67 0.43 25.77
N ASP A 94 -6.55 0.40 25.06
CA ASP A 94 -6.24 1.37 24.00
C ASP A 94 -6.80 0.98 22.62
N SER A 95 -7.32 -0.25 22.46
CA SER A 95 -7.86 -0.76 21.19
C SER A 95 -8.92 0.19 20.60
N GLY A 96 -8.82 0.46 19.29
CA GLY A 96 -9.63 1.47 18.60
C GLY A 96 -9.08 2.89 18.69
N GLY A 97 -8.09 3.14 19.56
CA GLY A 97 -7.40 4.42 19.66
C GLY A 97 -6.55 4.75 18.44
N PRO A 98 -6.26 6.04 18.18
CA PRO A 98 -5.54 6.45 16.98
C PRO A 98 -4.02 6.25 17.12
N VAL A 99 -3.40 5.85 16.01
CA VAL A 99 -1.96 5.97 15.78
C VAL A 99 -1.74 7.09 14.78
N VAL A 100 -0.94 8.09 15.16
CA VAL A 100 -0.94 9.41 14.52
C VAL A 100 0.47 9.80 14.10
N LEU A 101 0.62 10.27 12.86
CA LEU A 101 1.79 11.02 12.42
C LEU A 101 1.54 12.51 12.69
N LYS A 102 2.35 13.12 13.55
CA LYS A 102 2.25 14.55 13.87
C LYS A 102 2.79 15.40 12.71
N ASP A 103 1.92 16.15 12.04
CA ASP A 103 2.29 17.14 11.02
C ASP A 103 1.73 18.53 11.34
N GLY A 104 2.56 19.43 11.87
CA GLY A 104 2.14 20.79 12.21
C GLY A 104 0.88 20.85 13.08
N LYS A 105 -0.17 21.50 12.57
CA LYS A 105 -1.51 21.58 13.23
C LYS A 105 -2.53 20.56 12.69
N THR A 106 -2.17 19.84 11.63
CA THR A 106 -3.03 18.85 10.98
C THR A 106 -2.39 17.49 11.14
N HIS A 107 -2.79 16.77 12.17
CA HIS A 107 -2.24 15.46 12.42
C HIS A 107 -2.87 14.43 11.48
N ILE A 108 -2.13 13.38 11.13
CA ILE A 108 -2.59 12.36 10.19
C ILE A 108 -2.74 11.03 10.94
N GLN A 109 -3.96 10.49 11.01
CA GLN A 109 -4.20 9.16 11.56
C GLN A 109 -3.79 8.10 10.54
N VAL A 110 -2.74 7.36 10.87
CA VAL A 110 -2.16 6.32 9.99
C VAL A 110 -2.52 4.90 10.43
N GLY A 111 -2.94 4.73 11.69
CA GLY A 111 -3.32 3.42 12.21
C GLY A 111 -4.41 3.48 13.27
N VAL A 112 -4.92 2.30 13.60
CA VAL A 112 -5.86 2.05 14.69
C VAL A 112 -5.28 0.97 15.59
N VAL A 113 -5.15 1.25 16.89
CA VAL A 113 -4.61 0.29 17.86
C VAL A 113 -5.44 -0.99 17.86
N SER A 114 -4.79 -2.14 17.70
CA SER A 114 -5.47 -3.42 17.51
C SER A 114 -4.99 -4.47 18.53
N TYR A 115 -3.75 -4.95 18.43
CA TYR A 115 -3.24 -6.06 19.24
C TYR A 115 -1.80 -5.86 19.71
N GLY A 116 -1.46 -6.49 20.82
CA GLY A 116 -0.10 -6.49 21.39
C GLY A 116 0.52 -7.88 21.42
N TRP A 117 1.72 -7.98 22.00
CA TRP A 117 2.37 -9.27 22.25
C TRP A 117 1.69 -10.05 23.38
N LYS A 118 1.59 -11.37 23.22
CA LYS A 118 0.91 -12.27 24.16
C LYS A 118 1.46 -12.27 25.60
N ASP A 119 2.73 -11.91 25.78
CA ASP A 119 3.38 -11.92 27.10
C ASP A 119 3.28 -10.55 27.82
N GLY A 120 2.60 -9.58 27.21
CA GLY A 120 2.26 -8.29 27.81
C GLY A 120 2.55 -7.07 26.93
N CYS A 121 2.02 -5.93 27.37
CA CYS A 121 2.19 -4.63 26.71
C CYS A 121 3.64 -4.15 26.65
N ALA A 122 4.01 -3.46 25.57
CA ALA A 122 5.31 -2.82 25.39
C ALA A 122 6.51 -3.74 25.70
N THR A 123 6.40 -5.01 25.27
CA THR A 123 7.43 -6.02 25.47
C THR A 123 8.62 -5.75 24.55
N ARG A 124 9.84 -5.70 25.13
CA ARG A 124 11.08 -5.43 24.38
C ARG A 124 11.22 -6.31 23.14
N ASN A 125 11.52 -5.69 22.00
CA ASN A 125 11.65 -6.31 20.67
C ASN A 125 10.37 -7.05 20.20
N LYS A 126 9.21 -6.73 20.77
CA LYS A 126 7.92 -7.19 20.30
C LYS A 126 7.14 -5.96 19.85
N PRO A 127 6.80 -5.85 18.55
CA PRO A 127 6.00 -4.73 18.08
C PRO A 127 4.61 -4.75 18.72
N ASP A 128 3.91 -3.63 18.64
CA ASP A 128 2.45 -3.60 18.74
C ASP A 128 1.88 -3.57 17.32
N GLY A 129 0.80 -4.32 17.09
CA GLY A 129 0.10 -4.39 15.82
C GLY A 129 -1.11 -3.45 15.79
N ASN A 130 -1.22 -2.71 14.70
CA ASN A 130 -2.28 -1.74 14.47
C ASN A 130 -2.90 -2.04 13.09
N ALA A 131 -4.18 -1.78 12.93
CA ALA A 131 -4.78 -1.80 11.60
C ALA A 131 -4.29 -0.59 10.79
N ASP A 132 -3.91 -0.80 9.53
CA ASP A 132 -3.34 0.25 8.67
C ASP A 132 -4.46 1.05 8.00
N VAL A 133 -4.62 2.32 8.38
CA VAL A 133 -5.65 3.21 7.81
C VAL A 133 -5.41 3.44 6.32
N ARG A 134 -4.15 3.42 5.87
CA ARG A 134 -3.80 3.60 4.46
C ARG A 134 -4.32 2.45 3.61
N TYR A 135 -4.34 1.24 4.16
CA TYR A 135 -4.89 0.06 3.51
C TYR A 135 -6.43 0.10 3.49
N ALA A 136 -7.05 0.48 4.59
CA ALA A 136 -8.51 0.55 4.70
C ALA A 136 -9.14 1.77 4.02
N ARG A 137 -8.33 2.68 3.45
CA ARG A 137 -8.79 3.95 2.93
C ARG A 137 -9.88 3.82 1.86
N GLU A 138 -9.69 2.93 0.90
CA GLU A 138 -10.65 2.71 -0.19
C GLU A 138 -12.01 2.23 0.36
N TRP A 139 -11.99 1.32 1.33
CA TRP A 139 -13.19 0.87 2.00
C TRP A 139 -13.87 1.98 2.82
N ILE A 140 -13.09 2.85 3.48
CA ILE A 140 -13.62 4.01 4.20
C ILE A 140 -14.34 4.96 3.22
N GLU A 141 -13.73 5.25 2.07
CA GLU A 141 -14.32 6.08 1.01
C GLU A 141 -15.60 5.43 0.47
N GLU A 142 -15.58 4.15 0.10
CA GLU A 142 -16.77 3.42 -0.37
C GLU A 142 -17.93 3.48 0.64
N VAL A 143 -17.63 3.31 1.93
CA VAL A 143 -18.67 3.34 2.98
C VAL A 143 -19.19 4.76 3.21
N VAL A 144 -18.32 5.74 3.37
CA VAL A 144 -18.71 7.10 3.78
C VAL A 144 -19.26 7.91 2.60
N CYS A 145 -18.55 7.87 1.47
CA CYS A 145 -18.85 8.67 0.29
C CYS A 145 -19.99 8.04 -0.52
N ASP A 146 -19.93 6.74 -0.81
CA ASP A 146 -20.89 6.12 -1.72
C ASP A 146 -22.11 5.57 -0.98
N LYS A 147 -21.87 4.69 0.01
CA LYS A 147 -22.97 3.98 0.71
C LYS A 147 -23.75 4.91 1.63
N TRP A 148 -23.06 5.77 2.38
CA TRP A 148 -23.70 6.70 3.29
C TRP A 148 -24.01 8.05 2.65
N ASN A 149 -23.39 8.38 1.52
CA ASN A 149 -23.57 9.67 0.83
C ASN A 149 -23.38 10.84 1.79
N ARG A 150 -22.28 10.81 2.56
CA ARG A 150 -21.95 11.82 3.55
C ARG A 150 -20.75 12.66 3.09
N PRO A 151 -20.84 14.00 3.21
CA PRO A 151 -19.71 14.85 2.89
C PRO A 151 -18.60 14.60 3.92
N ALA A 152 -17.41 14.29 3.43
CA ALA A 152 -16.19 14.25 4.21
C ALA A 152 -15.07 14.90 3.41
N SER A 153 -14.06 15.46 4.08
CA SER A 153 -12.91 16.09 3.41
C SER A 153 -12.10 15.12 2.55
N PHE A 154 -12.27 13.82 2.78
CA PHE A 154 -11.67 12.75 2.00
C PHE A 154 -12.57 12.19 0.89
N CYS A 155 -13.85 12.59 0.85
CA CYS A 155 -14.68 12.30 -0.30
C CYS A 155 -14.34 13.31 -1.38
N SER A 156 -13.71 12.85 -2.45
CA SER A 156 -13.52 13.65 -3.66
C SER A 156 -14.91 13.96 -4.25
N ASP A 157 -15.13 15.20 -4.72
CA ASP A 157 -16.34 15.61 -5.44
C ASP A 157 -16.36 15.11 -6.91
N ASP A 158 -15.47 14.20 -7.29
CA ASP A 158 -15.28 13.81 -8.68
C ASP A 158 -15.62 12.33 -8.88
N ASP A 159 -16.68 12.12 -9.67
CA ASP A 159 -16.89 10.97 -10.55
C ASP A 159 -15.72 10.78 -11.56
N ASP A 160 -14.47 10.92 -11.12
CA ASP A 160 -13.26 10.62 -11.87
C ASP A 160 -12.54 9.45 -11.18
N ASP A 161 -13.03 8.25 -11.51
CA ASP A 161 -12.37 6.95 -11.38
C ASP A 161 -11.08 6.85 -12.23
N ASP A 162 -10.40 7.98 -12.48
CA ASP A 162 -9.14 8.08 -13.22
C ASP A 162 -8.37 9.31 -12.73
N ASP A 163 -7.11 9.12 -12.29
CA ASP A 163 -6.06 10.16 -12.19
C ASP A 163 -5.72 10.78 -10.81
N ILE A 164 -5.62 9.96 -9.74
CA ILE A 164 -4.57 10.21 -8.74
C ILE A 164 -3.24 9.65 -9.28
N ASN A 165 -2.42 10.57 -9.78
CA ASN A 165 -1.10 10.41 -10.37
C ASN A 165 -0.02 9.86 -9.38
N GLU A 166 -0.28 8.74 -8.70
CA GLU A 166 0.79 7.88 -8.17
C GLU A 166 1.34 7.06 -9.34
N CYS A 167 2.05 7.76 -10.22
CA CYS A 167 2.61 7.18 -11.43
C CYS A 167 3.96 6.55 -11.12
N VAL A 168 4.08 5.24 -11.32
CA VAL A 168 5.39 4.60 -11.40
C VAL A 168 5.75 4.39 -12.85
N ASP A 169 6.91 4.91 -13.26
CA ASP A 169 7.43 4.71 -14.60
C ASP A 169 7.63 3.22 -14.89
N PHE A 170 6.82 2.68 -15.79
CA PHE A 170 7.03 1.39 -16.42
C PHE A 170 7.67 1.61 -17.78
N LYS A 171 8.87 1.08 -17.97
CA LYS A 171 9.56 1.12 -19.27
C LYS A 171 9.94 -0.26 -19.74
N MET A 172 9.53 -0.57 -20.95
CA MET A 172 9.95 -1.77 -21.65
C MET A 172 10.83 -1.41 -22.84
N VAL A 173 12.02 -2.02 -22.89
CA VAL A 173 12.91 -1.95 -24.06
C VAL A 173 12.94 -3.31 -24.71
N PHE A 174 12.31 -3.39 -25.86
CA PHE A 174 12.12 -4.61 -26.63
C PHE A 174 12.98 -4.54 -27.90
N LYS A 175 13.59 -5.67 -28.29
CA LYS A 175 14.24 -5.81 -29.58
C LYS A 175 13.70 -7.10 -30.21
N THR A 176 13.14 -6.98 -31.40
CA THR A 176 12.72 -8.13 -32.21
C THR A 176 13.91 -8.99 -32.61
N ASP A 177 13.63 -10.24 -32.93
CA ASP A 177 14.59 -11.18 -33.48
C ASP A 177 14.47 -11.25 -35.01
N ASP A 178 14.69 -12.42 -35.59
CA ASP A 178 14.61 -12.66 -37.03
C ASP A 178 13.17 -12.90 -37.53
N TRP A 179 12.21 -13.22 -36.65
CA TRP A 179 10.82 -13.57 -36.98
C TRP A 179 9.82 -12.76 -36.15
N PRO A 180 9.89 -11.42 -36.20
CA PRO A 180 9.12 -10.55 -35.30
C PRO A 180 7.60 -10.80 -35.29
N GLU A 181 7.04 -11.31 -36.39
CA GLU A 181 5.60 -11.53 -36.59
C GLU A 181 4.99 -12.59 -35.66
N ASP A 182 5.80 -13.44 -35.04
CA ASP A 182 5.33 -14.44 -34.08
C ASP A 182 5.11 -13.88 -32.68
N SER A 183 5.64 -12.68 -32.43
CA SER A 183 5.75 -12.07 -31.13
C SER A 183 4.62 -11.07 -30.91
N SER A 184 4.03 -11.09 -29.72
CA SER A 184 3.05 -10.11 -29.29
C SER A 184 3.19 -9.84 -27.81
N PHE A 185 2.67 -8.70 -27.34
CA PHE A 185 2.60 -8.43 -25.91
C PHE A 185 1.35 -7.66 -25.51
N THR A 186 0.95 -7.84 -24.25
CA THR A 186 -0.08 -7.04 -23.60
C THR A 186 0.45 -6.56 -22.24
N LEU A 187 0.24 -5.28 -21.93
CA LEU A 187 0.51 -4.69 -20.62
C LEU A 187 -0.82 -4.25 -20.01
N THR A 188 -1.11 -4.74 -18.81
CA THR A 188 -2.28 -4.33 -18.03
C THR A 188 -1.88 -3.73 -16.68
N ASN A 189 -2.75 -2.87 -16.13
CA ASN A 189 -2.66 -2.35 -14.77
C ASN A 189 -4.06 -2.47 -14.15
N GLY A 190 -4.26 -3.48 -13.30
CA GLY A 190 -5.60 -3.87 -12.86
C GLY A 190 -6.39 -4.45 -14.04
N ASN A 191 -7.59 -3.91 -14.29
CA ASN A 191 -8.43 -4.30 -15.43
C ASN A 191 -8.11 -3.54 -16.72
N ASP A 192 -7.24 -2.53 -16.64
CA ASP A 192 -6.96 -1.61 -17.74
C ASP A 192 -5.90 -2.19 -18.67
N VAL A 193 -6.17 -2.24 -19.98
CA VAL A 193 -5.19 -2.62 -21.00
C VAL A 193 -4.46 -1.36 -21.45
N LEU A 194 -3.24 -1.17 -20.95
CA LEU A 194 -2.43 0.00 -21.27
C LEU A 194 -1.78 -0.11 -22.65
N TRP A 195 -1.33 -1.30 -23.02
CA TRP A 195 -0.74 -1.58 -24.32
C TRP A 195 -1.09 -2.98 -24.79
N LYS A 196 -1.30 -3.10 -26.10
CA LYS A 196 -1.40 -4.37 -26.80
C LYS A 196 -0.78 -4.21 -28.18
N GLU A 197 0.22 -5.01 -28.48
CA GLU A 197 0.92 -5.00 -29.76
C GLU A 197 1.04 -6.43 -30.29
N ASN A 198 0.74 -6.61 -31.56
CA ASN A 198 0.69 -7.90 -32.22
C ASN A 198 1.10 -7.84 -33.70
N ASP A 199 1.70 -6.72 -34.14
CA ASP A 199 2.05 -6.48 -35.53
C ASP A 199 3.50 -5.96 -35.65
N PHE A 200 4.47 -6.81 -35.30
CA PHE A 200 5.87 -6.50 -35.51
C PHE A 200 6.36 -7.03 -36.86
N ASP A 201 6.59 -6.13 -37.82
CA ASP A 201 7.09 -6.51 -39.15
C ASP A 201 8.61 -6.36 -39.32
N ASP A 202 9.24 -5.55 -38.45
CA ASP A 202 10.64 -5.17 -38.61
C ASP A 202 11.57 -6.05 -37.75
N SER A 203 12.31 -6.94 -38.41
CA SER A 203 13.32 -7.78 -37.75
C SER A 203 14.46 -6.95 -37.15
N LYS A 204 14.97 -7.40 -35.99
CA LYS A 204 16.11 -6.79 -35.26
C LYS A 204 15.92 -5.33 -34.88
N LYS A 205 14.71 -4.79 -34.96
CA LYS A 205 14.39 -3.41 -34.59
C LYS A 205 14.21 -3.29 -33.09
N LYS A 206 14.59 -2.14 -32.56
CA LYS A 206 14.48 -1.83 -31.14
C LYS A 206 13.28 -0.90 -30.93
N PHE A 207 12.40 -1.31 -30.03
CA PHE A 207 11.26 -0.55 -29.57
C PHE A 207 11.45 -0.13 -28.12
N THR A 208 10.79 0.95 -27.72
CA THR A 208 10.76 1.40 -26.33
C THR A 208 9.36 1.88 -26.03
N PHE A 209 8.75 1.21 -25.05
CA PHE A 209 7.42 1.52 -24.56
C PHE A 209 7.57 2.11 -23.18
N ASN A 210 6.87 3.21 -22.93
CA ASN A 210 6.78 3.82 -21.61
C ASN A 210 5.30 3.89 -21.27
N ALA A 211 4.97 3.50 -20.05
CA ALA A 211 3.63 3.59 -19.51
C ALA A 211 3.72 4.12 -18.09
N CYS A 212 2.69 4.87 -17.72
CA CYS A 212 2.41 5.20 -16.33
C CYS A 212 1.56 4.07 -15.77
N VAL A 213 2.00 3.45 -14.66
CA VAL A 213 1.22 2.40 -14.00
C VAL A 213 1.00 2.76 -12.53
N SER A 214 -0.20 2.51 -12.03
CA SER A 214 -0.49 2.68 -10.61
C SER A 214 0.20 1.58 -9.80
N PRO A 215 0.96 1.91 -8.73
CA PRO A 215 1.56 0.90 -7.86
C PRO A 215 0.52 0.14 -7.02
N ARG A 216 -0.73 0.61 -7.00
CA ARG A 216 -1.83 0.00 -6.24
C ARG A 216 -2.57 -1.08 -7.04
N LYS A 217 -2.45 -1.07 -8.36
CA LYS A 217 -3.06 -2.04 -9.25
C LYS A 217 -2.03 -3.11 -9.65
N CYS A 218 -2.47 -4.36 -9.75
CA CYS A 218 -1.64 -5.45 -10.29
C CYS A 218 -1.22 -5.13 -11.72
N THR A 219 0.08 -4.95 -11.96
CA THR A 219 0.62 -4.69 -13.30
C THR A 219 1.15 -5.98 -13.90
N LYS A 220 0.59 -6.38 -15.04
CA LYS A 220 0.93 -7.64 -15.72
C LYS A 220 1.40 -7.37 -17.14
N LEU A 221 2.58 -7.87 -17.48
CA LEU A 221 3.13 -7.87 -18.84
C LEU A 221 3.16 -9.30 -19.33
N GLU A 222 2.36 -9.59 -20.36
CA GLU A 222 2.31 -10.90 -21.01
C GLU A 222 2.90 -10.79 -22.40
N PHE A 223 4.01 -11.48 -22.64
CA PHE A 223 4.54 -11.73 -23.97
C PHE A 223 4.06 -13.08 -24.44
N SER A 224 3.71 -13.16 -25.72
CA SER A 224 3.45 -14.41 -26.41
C SER A 224 4.32 -14.48 -27.65
N ASP A 225 4.84 -15.67 -27.90
CA ASP A 225 5.57 -16.04 -29.10
C ASP A 225 4.94 -17.32 -29.66
N SER A 226 4.47 -17.27 -30.90
CA SER A 226 3.86 -18.43 -31.55
C SER A 226 4.87 -19.43 -32.12
N GLY A 227 6.13 -19.03 -32.31
CA GLY A 227 7.23 -19.89 -32.75
C GLY A 227 7.73 -20.84 -31.65
N GLY A 228 7.57 -20.42 -30.39
CA GLY A 228 7.89 -21.18 -29.19
C GLY A 228 9.38 -21.20 -28.84
N ASP A 229 10.18 -20.34 -29.43
CA ASP A 229 11.59 -20.11 -29.11
C ASP A 229 11.84 -18.82 -28.32
N GLY A 230 10.78 -18.02 -28.12
CA GLY A 230 10.85 -16.69 -27.54
C GLY A 230 11.62 -15.73 -28.45
N LEU A 231 12.27 -14.73 -27.86
CA LEU A 231 13.06 -13.75 -28.61
C LEU A 231 14.46 -14.28 -28.87
N HIS A 232 14.63 -15.10 -29.92
CA HIS A 232 15.91 -15.69 -30.26
C HIS A 232 16.96 -14.61 -30.57
N LYS A 233 18.26 -14.93 -30.56
CA LYS A 233 19.28 -13.90 -30.85
C LYS A 233 19.07 -13.32 -32.26
N PRO A 234 19.01 -11.98 -32.42
CA PRO A 234 19.49 -10.95 -31.49
C PRO A 234 18.44 -10.33 -30.56
N GLY A 235 17.22 -10.85 -30.58
CA GLY A 235 16.08 -10.48 -29.76
C GLY A 235 16.36 -10.52 -28.26
N LYS A 236 15.66 -9.64 -27.54
CA LYS A 236 15.75 -9.46 -26.08
C LYS A 236 14.74 -8.45 -25.59
N VAL A 237 14.33 -8.63 -24.35
CA VAL A 237 13.50 -7.68 -23.63
C VAL A 237 14.17 -7.25 -22.32
N LYS A 238 13.94 -6.00 -21.93
CA LYS A 238 14.29 -5.46 -20.61
C LYS A 238 13.10 -4.69 -20.09
N VAL A 239 12.75 -4.92 -18.83
CA VAL A 239 11.68 -4.19 -18.14
C VAL A 239 12.28 -3.38 -16.99
N TYR A 240 11.78 -2.17 -16.84
CA TYR A 240 12.12 -1.23 -15.79
C TYR A 240 10.84 -0.78 -15.10
N TYR A 241 10.87 -0.72 -13.78
CA TYR A 241 9.77 -0.23 -12.94
C TYR A 241 10.36 0.74 -11.91
N GLY A 242 9.82 1.96 -11.84
CA GLY A 242 10.37 3.03 -10.99
C GLY A 242 11.83 3.34 -11.30
N GLY A 243 12.21 3.28 -12.59
CA GLY A 243 13.59 3.48 -13.05
C GLY A 243 14.56 2.31 -12.79
N LYS A 244 14.19 1.32 -11.98
CA LYS A 244 15.02 0.14 -11.70
C LYS A 244 14.77 -0.95 -12.73
N LYS A 245 15.82 -1.56 -13.26
CA LYS A 245 15.70 -2.73 -14.14
C LYS A 245 15.26 -3.94 -13.32
N VAL A 246 14.05 -4.42 -13.57
CA VAL A 246 13.42 -5.53 -12.85
C VAL A 246 13.49 -6.85 -13.62
N TYR A 247 13.55 -6.79 -14.95
CA TYR A 247 13.65 -7.99 -15.78
C TYR A 247 14.61 -7.81 -16.96
N LYS A 248 15.24 -8.91 -17.37
CA LYS A 248 16.00 -9.04 -18.61
C LYS A 248 15.93 -10.50 -19.06
N GLY A 249 15.39 -10.73 -20.24
CA GLY A 249 15.24 -12.07 -20.79
C GLY A 249 15.25 -12.08 -22.31
N ARG A 250 15.14 -13.29 -22.85
CA ARG A 250 14.98 -13.53 -24.29
C ARG A 250 14.33 -14.89 -24.56
N ASP A 251 14.73 -15.93 -23.83
CA ASP A 251 14.26 -17.30 -24.07
C ASP A 251 13.10 -17.62 -23.11
N PHE A 252 11.86 -17.64 -23.61
CA PHE A 252 10.67 -17.90 -22.79
C PHE A 252 9.66 -18.89 -23.40
N GLY A 253 9.99 -19.54 -24.50
CA GLY A 253 9.05 -20.43 -25.18
C GLY A 253 7.82 -19.65 -25.65
N ASN A 254 6.63 -20.22 -25.46
CA ASN A 254 5.41 -19.65 -26.02
C ASN A 254 4.87 -18.42 -25.29
N VAL A 255 5.03 -18.35 -23.96
CA VAL A 255 4.42 -17.30 -23.14
C VAL A 255 5.35 -16.93 -21.99
N PHE A 256 5.51 -15.63 -21.78
CA PHE A 256 6.19 -15.06 -20.63
C PHE A 256 5.27 -14.08 -19.91
N THR A 257 5.18 -14.21 -18.60
CA THR A 257 4.43 -13.27 -17.75
C THR A 257 5.37 -12.64 -16.74
N TYR A 258 5.35 -11.31 -16.67
CA TYR A 258 5.95 -10.53 -15.60
C TYR A 258 4.86 -9.79 -14.84
N GLU A 259 4.88 -9.92 -13.51
CA GLU A 259 3.90 -9.33 -12.61
C GLU A 259 4.59 -8.48 -11.54
N VAL A 260 3.96 -7.36 -11.19
CA VAL A 260 4.35 -6.53 -10.06
C VAL A 260 3.09 -6.01 -9.36
N ASN A 261 3.10 -6.04 -8.03
CA ASN A 261 1.96 -5.69 -7.16
C ASN A 261 0.71 -6.57 -7.42
N CYS A 262 0.93 -7.83 -7.78
CA CYS A 262 -0.10 -8.85 -7.95
C CYS A 262 0.02 -9.82 -6.76
N SER A 263 -0.83 -9.65 -5.75
CA SER A 263 -0.89 -10.50 -4.55
C SER A 263 -2.28 -11.09 -4.40
#